data_AF-A0A257PIX7-F1
#
_entry.id   AF-A0A257PIX7-F1
#
_cell.length_a   1.000
_cell.length_b   1.000
_cell.length_c   1.000
_cell.angle_alpha   90.00
_cell.angle_beta   90.00
_cell.angle_gamma   90.00
#
_symmetry.space_group_name_H-M   'P 1'
#
loop_
_entity.id
_entity.type
_entity.pdbx_description
1 polymer ?
#
loop_
_entity_poly.entity_id
_entity_poly.type
_entity_poly.pdbx_seq_one_letter_code
_entity_poly.pdbx_strand_id
1 'polypeptide(L)' 'MASEPADFSGLDRAAVLLLSLGEDQAAEIMRHLAPREVQRLGVAMSKLSRVSTDQAHEVMREFRNKLEQ' A
#
# COMPACT_ATOMS: atom_id res chain seq x y z
N MET A 1 4.51 -15.77 -17.71
CA MET A 1 5.46 -15.73 -16.57
C MET A 1 4.63 -15.30 -15.38
N ALA A 2 4.42 -16.19 -14.40
CA ALA A 2 3.68 -15.84 -13.20
C ALA A 2 4.60 -14.93 -12.38
N SER A 3 4.18 -13.69 -12.16
CA SER A 3 4.83 -12.77 -11.23
C SER A 3 4.95 -13.50 -9.89
N GLU A 4 6.18 -13.64 -9.37
CA GLU A 4 6.41 -14.21 -8.04
C GLU A 4 5.54 -13.46 -7.03
N PRO A 5 4.89 -14.14 -6.06
CA PRO A 5 4.13 -13.46 -5.04
C PRO A 5 5.11 -12.55 -4.29
N ALA A 6 4.98 -11.25 -4.53
CA ALA A 6 5.79 -10.29 -3.81
C ALA A 6 5.37 -10.41 -2.35
N ASP A 7 6.28 -10.88 -1.51
CA ASP A 7 6.06 -11.06 -0.07
C ASP A 7 5.99 -9.66 0.56
N PHE A 8 4.88 -8.97 0.33
CA PHE A 8 4.65 -7.64 0.84
C PHE A 8 4.34 -7.74 2.33
N SER A 9 5.16 -7.06 3.13
CA SER A 9 4.82 -6.83 4.52
C SER A 9 3.51 -6.04 4.62
N GLY A 10 2.82 -6.09 5.76
CA GLY A 10 1.60 -5.29 5.95
C GLY A 10 1.81 -3.79 5.71
N LEU A 11 3.03 -3.29 5.99
CA LEU A 11 3.42 -1.91 5.73
C LEU A 11 3.57 -1.63 4.23
N ASP A 12 4.14 -2.56 3.47
CA ASP A 12 4.27 -2.41 2.02
C ASP A 12 2.90 -2.45 1.33
N ARG A 13 2.00 -3.35 1.78
CA ARG A 13 0.61 -3.40 1.30
C ARG A 13 -0.12 -2.09 1.57
N ALA A 14 0.03 -1.53 2.77
CA ALA A 14 -0.54 -0.22 3.10
C ALA A 14 0.02 0.90 2.21
N ALA A 15 1.32 0.91 1.95
CA ALA A 15 1.94 1.88 1.06
C ALA A 15 1.44 1.75 -0.40
N VAL A 16 1.33 0.53 -0.93
CA VAL A 16 0.76 0.26 -2.27
C VAL A 16 -0.69 0.72 -2.36
N LEU A 17 -1.50 0.44 -1.34
CA LEU A 17 -2.89 0.87 -1.27
C LEU A 17 -3.00 2.40 -1.31
N LEU A 18 -2.20 3.10 -0.51
CA LEU A 18 -2.21 4.56 -0.46
C LEU A 18 -1.74 5.19 -1.78
N LEU A 19 -0.72 4.62 -2.43
CA LEU A 19 -0.30 5.05 -3.76
C LEU A 19 -1.41 4.86 -4.81
N SER A 20 -2.23 3.81 -4.65
CA SER A 20 -3.36 3.52 -5.53
C SER A 20 -4.57 4.44 -5.31
N LEU A 21 -4.74 4.97 -4.10
CA LEU A 21 -5.82 5.90 -3.74
C LEU A 21 -5.57 7.34 -4.20
N GLY A 22 -4.32 7.69 -4.47
CA GLY A 22 -3.91 9.05 -4.85
C GLY A 22 -3.65 9.96 -3.65
N GLU A 23 -3.05 11.12 -3.94
CA GLU A 23 -2.46 12.02 -2.94
C GLU A 23 -3.48 12.54 -1.91
N ASP A 24 -4.64 13.04 -2.36
CA ASP A 24 -5.64 13.64 -1.47
C ASP A 24 -6.20 12.65 -0.45
N GLN A 25 -6.56 11.44 -0.92
CA GLN A 25 -7.13 10.39 -0.10
C GLN A 25 -6.08 9.81 0.85
N ALA A 26 -4.86 9.62 0.37
CA ALA A 26 -3.75 9.16 1.21
C ALA A 26 -3.42 10.18 2.31
N ALA A 27 -3.45 11.48 2.00
CA ALA A 27 -3.21 12.55 2.97
C ALA A 27 -4.29 12.60 4.07
N GLU A 28 -5.54 12.29 3.74
CA GLU A 28 -6.60 12.13 4.74
C GLU A 28 -6.33 10.98 5.69
N ILE A 29 -5.96 9.81 5.17
CA ILE A 29 -5.61 8.65 6.00
C ILE A 29 -4.39 8.94 6.88
N MET A 30 -3.35 9.56 6.34
CA MET A 30 -2.13 9.90 7.08
C MET A 30 -2.39 10.85 8.25
N ARG A 31 -3.41 11.73 8.18
CA ARG A 31 -3.80 12.62 9.28
C ARG A 31 -4.29 11.85 10.52
N HIS A 32 -4.72 10.61 10.37
CA HIS A 32 -5.17 9.76 11.48
C HIS A 32 -4.04 8.93 12.13
N LEU A 33 -2.84 8.96 11.55
CA LEU A 33 -1.71 8.14 12.00
C LEU A 33 -0.82 8.90 12.98
N ALA A 34 -0.16 8.17 13.89
CA ALA A 34 0.86 8.76 14.74
C ALA A 34 2.11 9.15 13.91
N PRO A 35 2.92 10.13 14.35
CA PRO A 35 4.11 10.57 13.60
C PRO A 35 5.07 9.43 13.24
N ARG A 36 5.22 8.44 14.12
CA ARG A 36 6.06 7.24 13.88
C ARG A 36 5.49 6.32 12.79
N GLU A 37 4.18 6.28 12.62
CA GLU A 37 3.51 5.47 11.59
C GLU A 37 3.62 6.14 10.24
N VAL A 38 3.37 7.45 10.17
CA VAL A 38 3.58 8.27 8.97
C VAL A 38 5.00 8.12 8.45
N GLN A 39 6.01 8.20 9.33
CA GLN A 39 7.41 8.04 8.93
C GLN A 39 7.70 6.65 8.37
N ARG A 40 7.22 5.58 9.02
CA ARG A 40 7.39 4.20 8.53
C ARG A 40 6.75 4.01 7.15
N LEU A 41 5.55 4.55 6.99
CA LEU A 41 4.79 4.47 5.75
C LEU A 41 5.45 5.27 4.62
N GLY A 42 5.93 6.48 4.90
CA GLY A 42 6.68 7.29 3.94
C GLY A 42 7.96 6.60 3.46
N VAL A 43 8.70 5.96 4.37
CA VAL A 43 9.88 5.15 4.00
C VAL A 43 9.49 3.97 3.13
N ALA A 44 8.40 3.26 3.44
CA ALA A 44 7.90 2.17 2.61
C ALA A 44 7.49 2.66 1.22
N MET A 45 6.72 3.75 1.13
CA MET A 45 6.30 4.36 -0.14
C MET A 45 7.50 4.77 -1.01
N SER A 46 8.56 5.32 -0.41
CA SER A 46 9.79 5.68 -1.16
C SER A 46 10.53 4.46 -1.72
N LYS A 47 10.46 3.30 -1.05
CA LYS A 47 11.09 2.05 -1.49
C LYS A 47 10.30 1.37 -2.61
N LEU A 48 8.99 1.63 -2.66
CA LEU A 48 8.03 1.03 -3.57
C LEU A 48 7.89 1.79 -4.90
N SER A 49 8.83 2.68 -5.23
CA SER A 49 8.84 3.47 -6.48
C SER A 49 8.85 2.64 -7.78
N ARG A 50 8.91 1.29 -7.70
CA ARG A 50 8.84 0.35 -8.83
C ARG A 50 7.80 -0.75 -8.63
N VAL A 51 6.67 -0.44 -8.00
CA VAL A 51 5.54 -1.39 -7.94
C VAL A 51 4.95 -1.56 -9.33
N SER A 52 4.79 -2.81 -9.77
CA SER A 52 4.11 -3.11 -11.03
C SER A 52 2.59 -2.98 -10.88
N THR A 53 1.89 -2.71 -11.98
CA THR A 53 0.42 -2.67 -11.99
C THR A 53 -0.20 -3.98 -11.47
N ASP A 54 0.43 -5.12 -11.77
CA ASP A 54 -0.03 -6.43 -11.31
C ASP A 54 0.06 -6.57 -9.79
N GLN A 55 1.15 -6.10 -9.18
CA GLN A 55 1.34 -6.08 -7.74
C GLN A 55 0.33 -5.16 -7.04
N ALA A 56 0.09 -3.97 -7.61
CA ALA A 56 -0.94 -3.07 -7.10
C ALA A 56 -2.33 -3.70 -7.16
N HIS A 57 -2.67 -4.34 -8.28
CA HIS A 57 -3.94 -5.05 -8.43
C HIS A 57 -4.10 -6.21 -7.44
N GLU A 58 -3.03 -6.93 -7.12
CA GLU A 58 -3.05 -8.00 -6.14
C GLU A 58 -3.36 -7.48 -4.73
N VAL A 59 -2.66 -6.43 -4.29
CA VAL A 59 -2.91 -5.79 -2.99
C VAL A 59 -4.34 -5.26 -2.90
N MET A 60 -4.86 -4.65 -3.97
CA MET A 60 -6.23 -4.16 -4.02
C MET A 60 -7.27 -5.29 -3.95
N ARG A 61 -7.01 -6.44 -4.59
CA ARG A 61 -7.87 -7.63 -4.48
C ARG A 61 -7.88 -8.19 -3.07
N GLU A 62 -6.71 -8.33 -2.44
CA GLU A 62 -6.63 -8.81 -1.07
C GLU A 62 -7.36 -7.88 -0.09
N PHE A 63 -7.22 -6.55 -0.26
CA PHE A 63 -7.91 -5.58 0.57
C PHE A 63 -9.43 -5.70 0.43
N ARG A 64 -9.95 -5.82 -0.80
CA ARG A 64 -11.37 -6.04 -1.05
C ARG A 64 -11.88 -7.32 -0.40
N ASN A 65 -11.16 -8.43 -0.57
CA ASN A 65 -11.53 -9.72 0.03
C ASN A 65 -11.60 -9.65 1.56
N LYS A 66 -10.77 -8.81 2.19
CA LYS A 66 -10.81 -8.58 3.65
C LYS A 66 -11.96 -7.69 4.11
N LEU A 67 -12.51 -6.84 3.24
CA LEU A 67 -13.67 -5.99 3.55
C LEU A 67 -15.00 -6.74 3.41
N GLU A 68 -15.04 -7.77 2.56
CA GLU A 68 -16.23 -8.59 2.30
C GLU A 68 -16.41 -9.76 3.31
N GLN A 69 -15.47 -9.92 4.24
CA GLN A 69 -15.55 -10.87 5.37
C GLN A 69 -16.12 -10.20 6.62
#